data_AF-A0A932NLQ2-F1
#
_entry.id   AF-A0A932NLQ2-F1
#
_cell.length_a   1.000
_cell.length_b   1.000
_cell.length_c   1.000
_cell.angle_alpha   90.00
_cell.angle_beta   90.00
_cell.angle_gamma   90.00
#
_symmetry.space_group_name_H-M   'P 1'
#
loop_
_entity.id
_entity.type
_entity.pdbx_description
1 polymer ?
#
loop_
_entity_poly.entity_id
_entity_poly.type
_entity_poly.pdbx_seq_one_letter_code
_entity_poly.pdbx_strand_id
1 'polypeptide(L)' 'MIRRDLKQEANKALTSLASFAEVYNKTLPVGFPRASGKALREFQMAYRPLFKSGDGWSIDKHRKRFMDWHTTHHEK' A
#
# COMPACT_ATOMS: atom_id res chain seq x y z
N MET A 1 23.24 1.94 -23.16
CA MET A 1 23.36 1.97 -21.67
C MET A 1 21.99 2.33 -21.10
N ILE A 2 21.07 1.37 -21.01
CA ILE A 2 19.70 1.61 -20.49
C ILE A 2 19.73 1.31 -18.99
N ARG A 3 20.04 2.32 -18.19
CA ARG A 3 19.89 2.29 -16.73
C ARG A 3 19.06 3.52 -16.38
N ARG A 4 17.97 3.32 -15.62
CA ARG A 4 17.08 4.33 -15.04
C ARG A 4 15.77 4.57 -15.82
N ASP A 5 14.85 3.60 -15.78
CA ASP A 5 13.41 3.96 -15.67
C ASP A 5 12.52 2.87 -15.04
N LEU A 6 13.00 1.64 -14.86
CA LEU A 6 12.20 0.56 -14.24
C LEU A 6 11.65 0.89 -12.84
N LYS A 7 12.26 1.83 -12.11
CA LYS A 7 11.76 2.29 -10.80
C LYS A 7 10.59 3.29 -10.90
N GLN A 8 10.47 4.02 -12.00
CA GLN A 8 9.47 5.07 -12.17
C GLN A 8 8.15 4.50 -12.69
N GLU A 9 8.21 3.49 -13.55
CA GLU A 9 7.03 2.79 -14.06
C GLU A 9 6.34 1.94 -12.97
N ALA A 10 7.12 1.35 -12.06
CA ALA A 10 6.59 0.61 -10.91
C ALA A 10 5.82 1.51 -9.91
N ASN A 11 6.11 2.81 -9.87
CA ASN A 11 5.39 3.76 -9.00
C ASN A 11 4.01 4.17 -9.56
N LYS A 12 3.82 4.06 -10.88
CA LYS A 12 2.53 4.32 -11.57
C LYS A 12 1.72 3.05 -11.83
N ALA A 13 2.35 1.88 -11.79
CA ALA A 13 1.64 0.61 -11.93
C ALA A 13 0.75 0.37 -10.71
N LEU A 14 -0.56 0.36 -10.94
CA LEU A 14 -1.55 -0.16 -10.01
C LEU A 14 -1.15 -1.59 -9.64
N THR A 15 -0.65 -1.77 -8.42
CA THR A 15 -0.20 -3.06 -7.92
C THR A 15 -1.35 -3.81 -7.27
N SER A 16 -1.27 -5.13 -7.23
CA SER A 16 -2.26 -5.95 -6.53
C SER A 16 -2.07 -5.85 -5.02
N LEU A 17 -3.13 -6.11 -4.25
CA LEU A 17 -3.10 -6.10 -2.78
C LEU A 17 -1.94 -6.93 -2.21
N ALA A 18 -1.64 -8.09 -2.79
CA ALA A 18 -0.53 -8.95 -2.37
C ALA A 18 0.85 -8.29 -2.57
N SER A 19 1.09 -7.70 -3.74
CA SER A 19 2.32 -6.96 -4.01
C SER A 19 2.44 -5.71 -3.14
N PHE A 20 1.33 -5.02 -2.86
CA PHE A 20 1.31 -3.90 -1.93
C PHE A 20 1.72 -4.37 -0.53
N ALA A 21 1.14 -5.46 -0.02
CA ALA A 21 1.48 -6.03 1.27
C ALA A 21 2.97 -6.38 1.35
N GLU A 22 3.53 -7.01 0.32
CA GLU A 22 4.93 -7.42 0.28
C GLU A 22 5.86 -6.20 0.31
N VAL A 23 5.65 -5.22 -0.56
CA VAL A 23 6.47 -4.00 -0.63
C VAL A 23 6.32 -3.18 0.65
N TYR A 24 5.11 -3.07 1.18
CA TYR A 24 4.83 -2.40 2.44
C TYR A 24 5.60 -3.04 3.59
N ASN A 25 5.51 -4.37 3.72
CA ASN A 25 6.21 -5.11 4.77
C ASN A 25 7.74 -5.07 4.61
N LYS A 26 8.27 -5.02 3.37
CA LYS A 26 9.70 -4.85 3.09
C LYS A 26 10.22 -3.44 3.38
N THR A 27 9.38 -2.41 3.26
CA THR A 27 9.73 -1.00 3.49
C THR A 27 9.18 -0.44 4.80
N LEU A 28 8.76 -1.34 5.69
CA LEU A 28 8.14 -1.03 6.96
C LEU A 28 9.19 -0.50 7.94
N PRO A 29 9.01 0.70 8.52
CA PRO A 29 9.86 1.16 9.61
C PRO A 29 9.64 0.32 10.87
N VAL A 30 10.69 0.17 11.69
CA VAL A 30 10.63 -0.59 12.94
C VAL A 30 9.57 0.03 13.87
N GLY A 31 8.74 -0.82 14.48
CA GLY A 31 7.64 -0.39 15.35
C GLY A 31 6.28 -0.23 14.66
N PHE A 32 6.22 -0.29 13.32
CA PHE A 32 4.93 -0.33 12.63
C PHE A 32 4.39 -1.76 12.51
N PRO A 33 3.06 -1.93 12.52
CA PRO A 33 2.48 -3.24 12.34
C PRO A 33 2.45 -3.66 10.87
N ARG A 34 2.67 -4.96 10.64
CA ARG A 34 2.74 -5.54 9.28
C ARG A 34 1.38 -5.49 8.60
N ALA A 35 1.38 -5.13 7.32
CA ALA A 35 0.17 -5.23 6.51
C ALA A 35 -0.21 -6.70 6.33
N SER A 36 -1.41 -7.04 6.80
CA SER A 36 -2.08 -8.30 6.49
C SER A 36 -3.12 -8.08 5.40
N GLY A 37 -3.43 -9.11 4.61
CA GLY A 37 -4.46 -9.02 3.58
C GLY A 37 -5.83 -8.59 4.13
N LYS A 38 -6.13 -8.97 5.38
CA LYS A 38 -7.33 -8.52 6.11
C LYS A 38 -7.33 -7.00 6.33
N ALA A 39 -6.26 -6.45 6.91
CA ALA A 39 -6.11 -5.02 7.17
C ALA A 39 -6.19 -4.19 5.88
N LEU A 40 -5.57 -4.67 4.80
CA LEU A 40 -5.64 -4.03 3.49
C LEU A 40 -7.06 -4.01 2.94
N ARG A 41 -7.81 -5.09 3.13
CA ARG A 41 -9.21 -5.16 2.69
C ARG A 41 -10.12 -4.25 3.51
N GLU A 42 -9.90 -4.16 4.82
CA GLU A 42 -10.60 -3.22 5.70
C GLU A 42 -10.30 -1.77 5.32
N PHE A 43 -9.03 -1.44 5.04
CA PHE A 43 -8.65 -0.14 4.51
C PHE A 43 -9.32 0.14 3.16
N GLN A 44 -9.33 -0.83 2.25
CA GLN A 44 -9.99 -0.68 0.96
C GLN A 44 -11.50 -0.43 1.10
N MET A 45 -12.15 -1.06 2.08
CA MET A 45 -13.55 -0.83 2.40
C MET A 45 -13.81 0.54 3.05
N ALA A 46 -12.96 0.96 3.98
CA ALA A 46 -13.03 2.27 4.62
C ALA A 46 -12.74 3.41 3.62
N TYR A 47 -11.84 3.17 2.67
CA TYR A 47 -11.38 4.15 1.68
C TYR A 47 -11.75 3.77 0.25
N ARG A 48 -12.90 3.10 0.02
CA ARG A 48 -13.45 2.86 -1.32
C ARG A 48 -13.38 4.05 -2.28
N PRO A 49 -13.63 5.32 -1.85
CA PRO A 49 -13.48 6.47 -2.75
C PRO A 49 -12.05 6.69 -3.30
N LEU A 50 -10.99 6.22 -2.62
CA LEU A 50 -9.62 6.26 -3.13
C LEU A 50 -9.36 5.27 -4.27
N PHE A 51 -10.18 4.24 -4.39
CA PHE A 51 -10.10 3.20 -5.42
C PHE A 51 -11.08 3.44 -6.59
N LYS A 52 -11.63 4.66 -6.72
CA LYS A 52 -12.64 5.01 -7.76
C LYS A 52 -12.16 4.88 -9.21
N SER A 53 -10.86 4.86 -9.46
CA SER A 53 -10.28 4.71 -10.81
C SER A 53 -9.73 3.30 -11.07
N GLY A 54 -10.06 2.33 -10.21
CA GLY A 54 -9.65 0.93 -10.30
C GLY A 54 -9.20 0.37 -8.95
N ASP A 55 -9.24 -0.95 -8.79
CA ASP A 55 -8.74 -1.74 -7.64
C ASP A 55 -7.21 -1.70 -7.47
N GLY A 56 -6.57 -0.68 -8.02
CA GLY A 56 -5.13 -0.60 -8.12
C GLY A 56 -4.50 0.07 -6.92
N TRP A 57 -3.62 -0.65 -6.25
CA TRP A 57 -2.85 -0.11 -5.15
C TRP A 57 -1.63 0.63 -5.68
N SER A 58 -1.51 1.91 -5.41
CA SER A 58 -0.25 2.64 -5.55
C SER A 58 0.50 2.68 -4.22
N ILE A 59 1.75 2.21 -4.19
CA ILE A 59 2.60 2.26 -2.99
C ILE A 59 2.70 3.68 -2.47
N ASP A 60 3.06 4.66 -3.30
CA ASP A 60 3.23 6.04 -2.83
C ASP A 60 1.93 6.67 -2.30
N LYS A 61 0.82 6.55 -3.05
CA LYS A 61 -0.47 7.14 -2.66
C LYS A 61 -1.09 6.45 -1.43
N HIS A 62 -1.08 5.13 -1.39
CA HIS A 62 -1.78 4.37 -0.36
C HIS A 62 -0.89 4.08 0.85
N ARG A 63 0.45 4.04 0.75
CA ARG A 63 1.34 3.76 1.90
C ARG A 63 1.13 4.74 3.03
N LYS A 64 1.18 6.05 2.78
CA LYS A 64 1.03 7.05 3.85
C LYS A 64 -0.34 6.93 4.54
N ARG A 65 -1.41 6.82 3.76
CA ARG A 65 -2.78 6.69 4.28
C ARG A 65 -3.00 5.35 5.00
N PHE A 66 -2.47 4.27 4.45
CA PHE A 66 -2.53 2.96 5.07
C PHE A 66 -1.72 2.93 6.36
N MET A 67 -0.53 3.53 6.42
CA MET A 67 0.26 3.63 7.66
C MET A 67 -0.53 4.35 8.75
N ASP A 68 -1.04 5.55 8.47
CA ASP A 68 -1.84 6.37 9.39
C ASP A 68 -3.10 5.64 9.90
N TRP A 69 -3.84 5.02 8.97
CA TRP A 69 -5.00 4.22 9.31
C TRP A 69 -4.63 2.97 10.12
N HIS A 70 -3.58 2.24 9.71
CA HIS A 70 -3.15 1.00 10.35
C HIS A 70 -2.60 1.25 11.74
N THR A 71 -1.88 2.34 12.00
CA THR A 71 -1.47 2.70 13.37
C THR A 71 -2.66 3.01 14.27
N THR A 72 -3.73 3.60 13.71
CA THR A 72 -4.93 3.94 14.48
C THR A 72 -5.84 2.71 14.72
N HIS A 73 -5.86 1.76 13.80
CA HIS A 73 -6.74 0.58 13.83
C HIS A 73 -6.06 -0.71 14.32
N HIS A 74 -4.73 -0.75 14.44
CA HIS A 74 -3.99 -1.90 14.97
C HIS A 74 -4.01 -1.98 16.51
N GLU A 75 -4.57 -0.98 17.19
CA GLU A 75 -4.73 -0.99 18.64
C GLU A 75 -6.01 -1.76 19.04
N LYS A 76 -5.95 -3.10 18.96
CA LYS A 76 -6.77 -4.01 19.76
C LYS A 76 -6.18 -5.41 19.83
#